data_AF-A0A9Q3PRD6-F1
#
_entry.id   AF-A0A9Q3PRD6-F1
#
_cell.length_a   1.000
_cell.length_b   1.000
_cell.length_c   1.000
_cell.angle_alpha   90.00
_cell.angle_beta   90.00
_cell.angle_gamma   90.00
#
_symmetry.space_group_name_H-M   'P 1'
#
loop_
_entity.id
_entity.type
_entity.pdbx_description
1 polymer ?
#
loop_
_entity_poly.entity_id
_entity_poly.type
_entity_poly.pdbx_seq_one_letter_code
_entity_poly.pdbx_strand_id
1 'polypeptide(L)'
;MQWKSNLQRNFQVSLVKPYFQTEEDKFPSRRRNPTPPEIVEVKDSPGPVSKIIRARKIRLNGKDQRQYLVSFKNQTSDKDKWVAEDAIPDGNLHLRRLRASRRTENSHE
;
A
#
# COMPACT_ATOMS: atom_id res chain seq x y z
N MET A 1 31.43 -65.54 13.96
CA MET A 1 30.21 -64.71 13.99
C MET A 1 30.23 -63.78 12.78
N GLN A 2 29.36 -64.03 11.82
CA GLN A 2 29.39 -63.41 10.49
C GLN A 2 28.30 -62.33 10.43
N TRP A 3 28.68 -61.07 10.30
CA TRP A 3 27.76 -59.94 10.27
C TRP A 3 27.22 -59.81 8.85
N LYS A 4 25.93 -60.08 8.66
CA LYS A 4 25.22 -59.84 7.40
C LYS A 4 25.10 -58.33 7.18
N SER A 5 25.73 -57.81 6.13
CA SER A 5 25.58 -56.43 5.70
C SER A 5 24.13 -56.18 5.28
N ASN A 6 23.47 -55.25 5.96
CA ASN A 6 22.13 -54.79 5.64
C ASN A 6 22.20 -53.88 4.41
N LEU A 7 22.07 -54.46 3.22
CA LEU A 7 22.09 -53.72 1.96
C LEU A 7 20.75 -52.97 1.78
N GLN A 8 20.71 -51.71 2.19
CA GLN A 8 19.59 -50.83 1.89
C GLN A 8 19.56 -50.57 0.37
N ARG A 9 18.46 -50.94 -0.30
CA ARG A 9 18.23 -50.58 -1.70
C ARG A 9 17.96 -49.08 -1.78
N ASN A 10 18.99 -48.31 -2.14
CA ASN A 10 18.81 -46.91 -2.49
C ASN A 10 18.15 -46.82 -3.87
N PHE A 11 16.91 -46.34 -3.93
CA PHE A 11 16.24 -46.07 -5.19
C PHE A 11 16.74 -44.73 -5.74
N GLN A 12 17.28 -44.73 -6.96
CA GLN A 12 17.62 -43.50 -7.65
C GLN A 12 16.32 -42.83 -8.10
N VAL A 13 16.00 -41.68 -7.49
CA VAL A 13 14.94 -40.80 -7.98
C VAL A 13 15.56 -39.79 -8.95
N SER A 14 15.05 -39.73 -10.18
CA SER A 14 15.46 -38.69 -11.12
C SER A 14 14.84 -37.37 -10.68
N LEU A 15 15.67 -36.39 -10.29
CA LEU A 15 15.24 -35.02 -9.97
C LEU A 15 14.77 -34.23 -11.20
N VAL A 16 14.88 -34.80 -12.40
CA VAL A 16 14.49 -34.15 -13.64
C VAL A 16 13.01 -34.41 -13.89
N LYS A 17 12.21 -33.33 -13.83
CA LYS A 17 10.84 -33.34 -14.33
C LYS A 17 10.87 -33.15 -15.85
N PRO A 18 10.43 -34.13 -16.65
CA PRO A 18 10.31 -33.93 -18.08
C PRO A 18 9.16 -32.95 -18.36
N TYR A 19 9.48 -31.83 -19.01
CA TYR A 19 8.49 -30.88 -19.50
C TYR A 19 8.06 -31.30 -20.90
N PHE A 20 6.85 -31.83 -21.02
CA PHE A 20 6.24 -32.13 -22.31
C PHE A 20 5.41 -30.93 -22.79
N GLN A 21 5.27 -30.81 -24.11
CA GLN A 21 4.31 -29.87 -24.69
C GLN A 21 2.90 -30.24 -24.22
N THR A 22 2.06 -29.22 -24.04
CA THR A 22 0.70 -29.43 -23.54
C THR A 22 -0.15 -30.01 -24.66
N GLU A 23 -0.48 -31.30 -24.56
CA GLU A 23 -1.47 -31.92 -25.45
C GLU A 23 -2.87 -31.43 -25.08
N GLU A 24 -3.46 -30.62 -25.96
CA GLU A 24 -4.76 -30.00 -25.73
C GLU A 24 -5.92 -31.01 -25.71
N ASP A 25 -5.82 -32.09 -26.49
CA ASP A 25 -6.85 -33.12 -26.59
C ASP A 25 -6.96 -33.96 -25.30
N LYS A 26 -5.86 -34.08 -24.55
CA LYS A 26 -5.79 -34.87 -23.32
C LYS A 26 -6.31 -34.10 -22.10
N PHE A 27 -6.31 -32.76 -22.16
CA PHE A 27 -6.72 -31.90 -21.05
C PHE A 27 -7.57 -30.71 -21.55
N PRO A 28 -8.79 -30.97 -22.09
CA PRO A 28 -9.64 -29.93 -22.66
C PRO A 28 -10.07 -28.86 -21.64
N SER A 29 -10.02 -29.17 -20.34
CA SER A 29 -10.29 -28.25 -19.24
C SER A 29 -9.25 -27.13 -19.06
N ARG A 30 -8.03 -27.26 -19.62
CA ARG A 30 -6.98 -26.21 -19.56
C ARG A 30 -7.25 -25.03 -20.48
N ARG A 31 -8.21 -25.14 -21.42
CA ARG A 31 -8.56 -24.05 -22.36
C ARG A 31 -9.29 -22.88 -21.70
N ARG A 32 -9.70 -23.02 -20.43
CA ARG A 32 -10.40 -21.97 -19.67
C ARG A 32 -9.55 -21.47 -18.52
N ASN A 33 -8.44 -20.81 -18.81
CA ASN A 33 -7.89 -19.89 -17.83
C ASN A 33 -8.80 -18.65 -17.83
N PRO A 34 -9.53 -18.35 -16.74
CA PRO A 34 -10.27 -17.10 -16.67
C PRO A 34 -9.26 -15.95 -16.78
N THR A 35 -9.57 -14.97 -17.63
CA THR A 35 -8.80 -13.73 -17.71
C THR A 35 -8.69 -13.15 -16.30
N PRO A 36 -7.48 -12.82 -15.82
CA PRO A 36 -7.33 -12.14 -14.53
C PRO A 36 -8.19 -10.86 -14.54
N PRO A 37 -8.86 -10.54 -13.42
CA PRO A 37 -9.63 -9.30 -13.35
C PRO A 37 -8.70 -8.11 -13.59
N GLU A 38 -9.20 -7.14 -14.36
CA GLU A 38 -8.50 -5.88 -14.61
C GLU A 38 -8.33 -5.13 -13.27
N ILE A 39 -7.10 -4.72 -12.96
CA ILE A 39 -6.80 -3.96 -11.74
C ILE A 39 -7.30 -2.55 -11.96
N VAL A 40 -8.50 -2.25 -11.44
CA VAL A 40 -9.04 -0.90 -11.46
C VAL A 40 -8.30 -0.08 -10.39
N GLU A 41 -7.50 0.90 -10.81
CA GLU A 41 -6.99 1.92 -9.90
C GLU A 41 -8.19 2.70 -9.35
N VAL A 42 -8.57 2.40 -8.10
CA VAL A 42 -9.59 3.18 -7.40
C VAL A 42 -9.06 4.61 -7.35
N LYS A 43 -9.71 5.53 -8.07
CA LYS A 43 -9.49 6.97 -7.91
C LYS A 43 -9.69 7.26 -6.42
N ASP A 44 -8.58 7.46 -5.70
CA ASP A 44 -8.57 7.84 -4.30
C ASP A 44 -9.23 9.22 -4.18
N SER A 45 -10.57 9.26 -4.15
CA SER A 45 -11.28 10.44 -3.69
C SER A 45 -10.81 10.65 -2.24
N PRO A 46 -10.20 11.80 -1.91
CA PRO A 46 -9.70 12.02 -0.57
C PRO A 46 -10.88 11.87 0.38
N GLY A 47 -10.78 10.90 1.29
CA GLY A 47 -11.80 10.66 2.30
C GLY A 47 -11.98 11.88 3.21
N PRO A 48 -12.93 11.85 4.15
CA PRO A 48 -13.12 12.95 5.08
C PRO A 48 -11.83 13.22 5.87
N VAL A 49 -11.48 14.50 6.02
CA VAL A 49 -10.29 14.92 6.75
C VAL A 49 -10.41 14.53 8.23
N SER A 50 -9.36 13.92 8.77
CA SER A 50 -9.26 13.60 10.19
C SER A 50 -8.65 14.76 10.96
N LYS A 51 -7.41 15.13 10.62
CA LYS A 51 -6.64 16.19 11.29
C LYS A 51 -5.58 16.80 10.38
N ILE A 52 -5.17 18.02 10.72
CA ILE A 52 -3.99 18.66 10.14
C ILE A 52 -2.84 18.47 11.12
N ILE A 53 -1.71 17.98 10.63
CA ILE A 53 -0.54 17.65 11.47
C ILE A 53 0.46 18.80 11.44
N ARG A 54 0.79 19.29 10.24
CA ARG A 54 1.84 20.30 10.04
C ARG A 54 1.38 21.40 9.09
N ALA A 55 2.07 22.52 9.17
CA ALA A 55 1.93 23.64 8.26
C ALA A 55 3.31 24.01 7.72
N ARG A 56 3.38 24.34 6.43
CA ARG A 56 4.58 24.87 5.77
C ARG A 56 4.22 26.02 4.84
N LYS A 57 5.17 26.89 4.57
CA LYS A 57 5.04 27.97 3.57
C LYS A 57 5.94 27.62 2.40
N ILE A 58 5.39 27.61 1.19
CA ILE A 58 6.12 27.34 -0.05
C ILE A 58 5.91 28.49 -1.03
N ARG A 59 6.85 28.69 -1.95
CA ARG A 59 6.69 29.64 -3.04
C ARG A 59 6.46 28.86 -4.33
N LEU A 60 5.25 28.93 -4.86
CA LEU A 60 4.86 28.25 -6.10
C LEU A 60 4.48 29.33 -7.13
N ASN A 61 5.07 29.27 -8.32
CA ASN A 61 4.83 30.25 -9.39
C ASN A 61 5.01 31.71 -8.94
N GLY A 62 6.04 31.98 -8.14
CA GLY A 62 6.36 33.31 -7.62
C GLY A 62 5.45 33.79 -6.48
N LYS A 63 4.36 33.07 -6.18
CA LYS A 63 3.42 33.38 -5.08
C LYS A 63 3.72 32.54 -3.84
N ASP A 64 3.68 33.20 -2.70
CA ASP A 64 3.78 32.54 -1.41
C ASP A 64 2.45 31.87 -1.07
N GLN A 65 2.47 30.54 -0.91
CA GLN A 65 1.31 29.74 -0.56
C GLN A 65 1.56 28.95 0.73
N ARG A 66 0.53 28.88 1.59
CA ARG A 66 0.54 28.02 2.77
C ARG A 66 -0.01 26.65 2.41
N GLN A 67 0.70 25.62 2.84
CA GLN A 67 0.27 24.24 2.71
C GLN A 67 0.19 23.58 4.08
N TYR A 68 -0.73 22.64 4.19
CA TYR A 68 -1.00 21.89 5.40
C TYR A 68 -0.89 20.41 5.12
N LEU A 69 -0.25 19.67 6.01
CA LEU A 69 -0.16 18.21 5.95
C LEU A 69 -1.45 17.65 6.54
N VAL A 70 -2.27 17.09 5.67
CA VAL A 70 -3.62 16.61 5.99
C VAL A 70 -3.59 15.09 6.11
N SER A 71 -4.15 14.61 7.22
CA SER A 71 -4.38 13.18 7.45
C SER A 71 -5.86 12.86 7.29
N PHE A 72 -6.15 11.80 6.55
CA PHE A 72 -7.51 11.40 6.18
C PHE A 72 -8.03 10.30 7.11
N LYS A 73 -9.35 10.29 7.35
CA LYS A 73 -9.98 9.23 8.13
C LYS A 73 -9.84 7.89 7.40
N ASN A 74 -9.57 6.83 8.17
CA ASN A 74 -9.43 5.45 7.68
C ASN A 74 -8.31 5.27 6.65
N GLN A 75 -7.34 6.20 6.60
CA GLN A 75 -6.14 6.07 5.80
C GLN A 75 -4.92 6.02 6.71
N THR A 76 -3.94 5.21 6.32
CA THR A 76 -2.63 5.14 6.98
C THR A 76 -1.85 6.44 6.75
N SER A 77 -0.92 6.74 7.65
CA SER A 77 -0.06 7.94 7.58
C SER A 77 0.73 8.06 6.28
N ASP A 78 0.98 6.95 5.58
CA ASP A 78 1.64 6.93 4.26
C ASP A 78 0.83 7.67 3.18
N LYS A 79 -0.49 7.82 3.38
CA LYS A 79 -1.39 8.54 2.49
C LYS A 79 -1.59 10.02 2.87
N ASP A 80 -0.90 10.52 3.90
CA ASP A 80 -0.99 11.92 4.29
C ASP A 80 -0.41 12.82 3.19
N LYS A 81 -1.13 13.90 2.85
CA LYS A 81 -0.77 14.76 1.70
C LYS A 81 -0.68 16.23 2.09
N TRP A 82 0.23 16.94 1.43
CA TRP A 82 0.31 18.40 1.51
C TRP A 82 -0.75 19.02 0.61
N VAL A 83 -1.67 19.75 1.21
CA VAL A 83 -2.81 20.38 0.53
C VAL A 83 -2.78 21.88 0.78
N ALA A 84 -3.19 22.66 -0.22
CA ALA A 84 -3.39 24.10 -0.09
C ALA A 84 -4.54 24.40 0.88
N GLU A 85 -4.51 25.57 1.54
CA GLU A 85 -5.56 25.98 2.49
C GLU A 85 -6.98 25.89 1.89
N ASP A 86 -7.14 26.32 0.64
CA ASP A 86 -8.44 26.36 -0.06
C ASP A 86 -8.98 24.99 -0.44
N ALA A 87 -8.11 23.98 -0.53
CA ALA A 87 -8.47 22.63 -0.98
C ALA A 87 -8.79 21.67 0.18
N ILE A 88 -8.86 22.17 1.42
CA ILE A 88 -9.17 21.38 2.61
C ILE A 88 -10.67 21.47 2.91
N PRO A 89 -11.42 20.36 2.85
CA PRO A 89 -12.80 20.32 3.32
C PRO A 89 -12.87 20.73 4.80
N ASP A 90 -13.80 21.62 5.14
CA ASP A 90 -13.97 22.17 6.50
C ASP A 90 -12.68 22.74 7.11
N GLY A 91 -11.80 23.31 6.27
CA GLY A 91 -10.46 23.80 6.66
C GLY A 91 -10.47 24.69 7.89
N ASN A 92 -11.45 25.59 8.05
CA ASN A 92 -11.56 26.47 9.21
C ASN A 92 -11.64 25.71 10.55
N LEU A 93 -12.40 24.61 10.62
CA LEU A 93 -12.54 23.81 11.83
C LEU A 93 -11.20 23.14 12.18
N HIS A 94 -10.55 22.53 11.19
CA HIS A 94 -9.29 21.82 11.38
C HIS A 94 -8.14 22.77 11.71
N LEU A 95 -8.08 23.95 11.06
CA LEU A 95 -7.08 24.98 11.34
C LEU A 95 -7.27 25.58 12.73
N ARG A 96 -8.51 25.77 13.19
CA ARG A 96 -8.78 26.20 14.57
C ARG A 96 -8.23 25.20 15.59
N ARG A 97 -8.46 23.91 15.37
CA ARG A 97 -7.91 22.83 16.22
C ARG A 97 -6.39 22.82 16.23
N LEU A 98 -5.75 22.96 15.07
CA LEU A 98 -4.29 23.06 14.94
C LEU A 98 -3.72 24.27 15.71
N ARG A 99 -4.38 25.43 15.63
CA ARG A 99 -3.97 26.63 16.38
C ARG A 99 -4.13 26.43 17.89
N ALA A 100 -5.17 25.72 18.32
CA ALA A 100 -5.38 25.40 19.73
C ALA A 100 -4.30 24.45 20.26
N SER A 101 -3.97 23.38 19.53
CA SER A 101 -2.96 22.41 19.96
C SER A 101 -1.56 23.02 20.06
N ARG A 102 -1.20 23.92 19.14
CA ARG A 102 0.09 24.63 19.20
C ARG A 102 0.24 25.53 20.43
N ARG A 103 -0.87 26.08 20.94
CA ARG A 103 -0.83 26.91 22.16
C ARG A 103 -0.56 26.08 23.39
N THR A 104 -1.11 24.86 23.45
CA THR A 104 -0.90 23.96 24.59
C THR A 104 0.50 23.37 24.59
N GLU A 105 1.04 23.02 23.42
CA GLU A 105 2.42 22.52 23.29
C GLU A 105 3.43 23.55 23.81
N ASN A 106 3.30 24.82 23.42
CA ASN A 106 4.21 25.88 23.87
C ASN A 106 4.04 26.30 25.35
N SER A 107 3.04 25.78 26.05
CA SER A 107 2.78 26.11 27.46
C SER A 107 3.37 25.10 28.45
N HIS A 108 3.95 24.02 27.95
CA HIS A 108 4.59 22.96 28.75
C HIS A 108 6.12 22.91 28.56
N GLU A 109 6.69 23.94 27.92
CA GLU A 109 8.12 24.21 27.81
C GLU A 109 8.49 25.40 28.70
#